data_AF-A0A7Y6M1P9-F1
#
_entry.id   AF-A0A7Y6M1P9-F1
#
_cell.length_a   1.000
_cell.length_b   1.000
_cell.length_c   1.000
_cell.angle_alpha   90.00
_cell.angle_beta   90.00
_cell.angle_gamma   90.00
#
_symmetry.space_group_name_H-M   'P 1'
#
loop_
_entity.id
_entity.type
_entity.pdbx_description
1 polymer ?
#
loop_
_entity_poly.entity_id
_entity_poly.type
_entity_poly.pdbx_seq_one_letter_code
_entity_poly.pdbx_strand_id
1 'polypeptide(L)'
;MSDRPRTGPANGAGHATGGAAAFPFAPGAFFQPPPEYGRLRETCPLAPVVMPSGAPARLALRHTDVREALGDPRFTRDLTFPGAPRFAPGLSVDDDPFSISNMDPPEHGRLRRIASSAFTPRRVASWRHRVEEIAAELADGFGAPPVDLAEAYALPLPTLVICELLGVPAADRDRFRAWSDAFLSTSEAAEDERVEQFGRFLDYAAALVAERRAAPGGGLLDAMIEATDQGATFTEDELVHMVVTLILAGHETTRTMIARGMFTLLRHPEQYLMLCRGEASVAGAVEEILRFDVPADAALLRLAREPVALPAGTVGAGEVVIPVLASANRDPGLFDRPDVFDVTRADNPHLAFGHGPHYCMGANLARMELEVAVGTLARRHPALRLAVAPEEIRWTDGGLMHGPRALPVTF
;
A
#
# COMPACT_ATOMS: atom_id res chain seq x y z
N MET A 1 -33.01 -69.33 -10.30
CA MET A 1 -34.20 -68.55 -9.90
C MET A 1 -33.88 -67.81 -8.62
N SER A 2 -33.56 -66.52 -8.71
CA SER A 2 -33.84 -65.52 -7.66
C SER A 2 -33.49 -64.14 -8.22
N ASP A 3 -34.47 -63.25 -8.13
CA ASP A 3 -34.51 -61.87 -8.59
C ASP A 3 -33.40 -60.97 -8.02
N ARG A 4 -32.98 -60.00 -8.84
CA ARG A 4 -32.34 -58.75 -8.40
C ARG A 4 -33.26 -57.58 -8.73
N PRO A 5 -33.62 -56.70 -7.78
CA PRO A 5 -34.11 -55.38 -8.10
C PRO A 5 -32.95 -54.37 -8.21
N ARG A 6 -33.01 -53.55 -9.26
CA ARG A 6 -32.22 -52.34 -9.46
C ARG A 6 -32.66 -51.25 -8.48
N THR A 7 -31.72 -50.61 -7.80
CA THR A 7 -31.87 -49.28 -7.20
C THR A 7 -30.70 -48.42 -7.67
N GLY A 8 -31.01 -47.29 -8.32
CA GLY A 8 -30.02 -46.34 -8.82
C GLY A 8 -29.58 -45.38 -7.72
N PRO A 9 -28.37 -44.78 -7.79
CA PRO A 9 -28.01 -43.70 -6.92
C PRO A 9 -28.53 -42.37 -7.47
N ALA A 10 -29.04 -41.59 -6.53
CA ALA A 10 -29.53 -40.23 -6.67
C ALA A 10 -28.45 -39.27 -7.24
N ASN A 11 -28.94 -38.29 -7.99
CA ASN A 11 -28.20 -37.14 -8.50
C ASN A 11 -27.42 -36.43 -7.37
N GLY A 12 -26.09 -36.57 -7.39
CA GLY A 12 -25.18 -35.61 -6.77
C GLY A 12 -25.08 -34.38 -7.66
N ALA A 13 -25.48 -33.22 -7.14
CA ALA A 13 -25.26 -31.93 -7.76
C ALA A 13 -23.75 -31.74 -8.00
N GLY A 14 -23.37 -31.67 -9.28
CA GLY A 14 -22.00 -31.43 -9.70
C GLY A 14 -21.53 -30.08 -9.20
N HIS A 15 -20.57 -30.08 -8.27
CA HIS A 15 -19.69 -28.94 -8.09
C HIS A 15 -18.86 -28.83 -9.37
N ALA A 16 -19.03 -27.74 -10.09
CA ALA A 16 -18.19 -27.42 -11.24
C ALA A 16 -16.74 -27.28 -10.76
N THR A 17 -15.92 -28.30 -11.00
CA THR A 17 -14.47 -28.25 -10.80
C THR A 17 -13.85 -27.48 -11.95
N GLY A 18 -14.05 -26.15 -11.97
CA GLY A 18 -13.17 -25.24 -12.68
C GLY A 18 -11.93 -25.03 -11.82
N GLY A 19 -10.74 -25.37 -12.33
CA GLY A 19 -9.49 -25.19 -11.58
C GLY A 19 -9.30 -23.73 -11.14
N ALA A 20 -8.75 -23.53 -9.94
CA ALA A 20 -8.44 -22.20 -9.43
C ALA A 20 -7.43 -21.49 -10.34
N ALA A 21 -7.65 -20.20 -10.61
CA ALA A 21 -6.77 -19.42 -11.47
C ALA A 21 -5.47 -19.05 -10.74
N ALA A 22 -4.37 -18.90 -11.47
CA ALA A 22 -3.14 -18.34 -10.92
C ALA A 22 -3.33 -16.85 -10.60
N PHE A 23 -2.80 -16.40 -9.47
CA PHE A 23 -2.75 -15.01 -9.04
C PHE A 23 -1.28 -14.60 -8.80
N PRO A 24 -0.86 -13.34 -9.04
CA PRO A 24 -1.65 -12.20 -9.52
C PRO A 24 -2.09 -12.33 -10.99
N PHE A 25 -3.17 -11.64 -11.35
CA PHE A 25 -3.58 -11.52 -12.75
C PHE A 25 -2.70 -10.51 -13.49
N ALA A 26 -2.64 -10.61 -14.81
CA ALA A 26 -1.92 -9.61 -15.61
C ALA A 26 -2.61 -8.24 -15.47
N PRO A 27 -1.84 -7.15 -15.29
CA PRO A 27 -2.42 -5.82 -15.17
C PRO A 27 -3.15 -5.41 -16.46
N GLY A 28 -4.16 -4.57 -16.30
CA GLY A 28 -4.87 -3.95 -17.42
C GLY A 28 -4.04 -2.86 -18.12
N ALA A 29 -4.66 -2.20 -19.10
CA ALA A 29 -4.03 -1.08 -19.80
C ALA A 29 -3.54 0.00 -18.81
N PHE A 30 -2.33 0.53 -19.04
CA PHE A 30 -1.70 1.52 -18.15
C PHE A 30 -1.56 1.07 -16.69
N PHE A 31 -1.35 -0.24 -16.47
CA PHE A 31 -1.25 -0.85 -15.15
C PHE A 31 -2.44 -0.54 -14.24
N GLN A 32 -3.61 -0.45 -14.85
CA GLN A 32 -4.90 -0.39 -14.16
C GLN A 32 -5.32 -1.79 -13.69
N PRO A 33 -6.30 -1.89 -12.77
CA PRO A 33 -6.71 -3.17 -12.23
C PRO A 33 -7.10 -4.17 -13.34
N PRO A 34 -6.70 -5.45 -13.22
CA PRO A 34 -7.06 -6.51 -14.16
C PRO A 34 -8.57 -6.56 -14.44
N PRO A 35 -9.00 -6.72 -15.71
CA PRO A 35 -10.42 -6.82 -16.07
C PRO A 35 -11.11 -8.03 -15.42
N GLU A 36 -10.34 -9.07 -15.06
CA GLU A 36 -10.80 -10.23 -14.31
C GLU A 36 -11.47 -9.85 -12.98
N TYR A 37 -11.00 -8.79 -12.30
CA TYR A 37 -11.62 -8.34 -11.06
C TYR A 37 -13.07 -7.93 -11.26
N GLY A 38 -13.39 -7.20 -12.33
CA GLY A 38 -14.76 -6.80 -12.64
C GLY A 38 -15.67 -8.02 -12.87
N ARG A 39 -15.23 -8.93 -13.75
CA ARG A 39 -15.97 -10.16 -14.05
C ARG A 39 -16.18 -11.04 -12.81
N LEU A 40 -15.14 -11.23 -12.00
CA LEU A 40 -15.23 -12.06 -10.79
C LEU A 40 -16.05 -11.38 -9.69
N ARG A 41 -15.98 -10.06 -9.52
CA ARG A 41 -16.81 -9.32 -8.56
C ARG A 41 -18.31 -9.50 -8.81
N GLU A 42 -18.71 -9.67 -10.07
CA GLU A 42 -20.09 -9.96 -10.45
C GLU A 42 -20.46 -11.44 -10.27
N THR A 43 -19.59 -12.36 -10.69
CA THR A 43 -19.92 -13.79 -10.84
C THR A 43 -19.47 -14.68 -9.68
N CYS A 44 -18.34 -14.37 -9.05
CA CYS A 44 -17.74 -15.14 -7.95
C CYS A 44 -16.91 -14.20 -7.05
N PRO A 45 -17.54 -13.41 -6.15
CA PRO A 45 -16.86 -12.34 -5.43
C PRO A 45 -15.88 -12.81 -4.33
N LEU A 46 -15.90 -14.12 -4.03
CA LEU A 46 -14.91 -14.87 -3.24
C LEU A 46 -14.17 -15.90 -4.12
N ALA A 47 -13.55 -15.43 -5.20
CA ALA A 47 -12.98 -16.30 -6.24
C ALA A 47 -11.79 -17.13 -5.72
N PRO A 48 -11.74 -18.45 -5.96
CA PRO A 48 -10.58 -19.26 -5.60
C PRO A 48 -9.41 -19.00 -6.57
N VAL A 49 -8.21 -18.83 -6.01
CA VAL A 49 -6.97 -18.63 -6.74
C VAL A 49 -5.81 -19.42 -6.12
N VAL A 50 -4.73 -19.55 -6.86
CA VAL A 50 -3.44 -20.09 -6.39
C VAL A 50 -2.41 -18.98 -6.41
N MET A 51 -1.78 -18.71 -5.27
CA MET A 51 -0.73 -17.70 -5.12
C MET A 51 0.61 -18.18 -5.72
N PRO A 52 1.59 -17.29 -5.96
CA PRO A 52 2.91 -17.70 -6.46
C PRO A 52 3.63 -18.76 -5.61
N SER A 53 3.38 -18.80 -4.30
CA SER A 53 3.86 -19.86 -3.40
C SER A 53 3.27 -21.26 -3.66
N GLY A 54 2.24 -21.37 -4.50
CA GLY A 54 1.44 -22.57 -4.71
C GLY A 54 0.31 -22.74 -3.68
N ALA A 55 0.22 -21.89 -2.65
CA ALA A 55 -0.83 -21.98 -1.66
C ALA A 55 -2.19 -21.47 -2.22
N PRO A 56 -3.31 -22.16 -1.90
CA PRO A 56 -4.64 -21.71 -2.30
C PRO A 56 -5.08 -20.49 -1.48
N ALA A 57 -5.82 -19.59 -2.10
CA ALA A 57 -6.45 -18.45 -1.45
C ALA A 57 -7.80 -18.10 -2.10
N ARG A 58 -8.55 -17.21 -1.45
CA ARG A 58 -9.77 -16.61 -2.00
C ARG A 58 -9.59 -15.11 -2.16
N LEU A 59 -9.94 -14.56 -3.32
CA LEU A 59 -9.99 -13.12 -3.53
C LEU A 59 -11.28 -12.56 -2.96
N ALA A 60 -11.23 -11.58 -2.05
CA ALA A 60 -12.39 -10.76 -1.71
C ALA A 60 -12.42 -9.55 -2.64
N LEU A 61 -13.49 -9.42 -3.42
CA LEU A 61 -13.53 -8.48 -4.56
C LEU A 61 -14.54 -7.34 -4.42
N ARG A 62 -15.63 -7.51 -3.68
CA ARG A 62 -16.60 -6.44 -3.41
C ARG A 62 -16.16 -5.60 -2.23
N HIS A 63 -16.55 -4.33 -2.22
CA HIS A 63 -16.20 -3.39 -1.16
C HIS A 63 -16.61 -3.88 0.22
N THR A 64 -17.83 -4.40 0.37
CA THR A 64 -18.33 -4.92 1.65
C THR A 64 -17.56 -6.14 2.14
N ASP A 65 -17.22 -7.07 1.25
CA ASP A 65 -16.47 -8.29 1.61
C ASP A 65 -15.03 -7.94 2.01
N VAL A 66 -14.38 -7.03 1.27
CA VAL A 66 -13.04 -6.53 1.60
C VAL A 66 -13.04 -5.81 2.94
N ARG A 67 -14.01 -4.93 3.18
CA ARG A 67 -14.12 -4.18 4.43
C ARG A 67 -14.31 -5.11 5.64
N GLU A 68 -15.17 -6.12 5.50
CA GLU A 68 -15.41 -7.11 6.56
C GLU A 68 -14.16 -7.97 6.80
N ALA A 69 -13.52 -8.49 5.74
CA ALA A 69 -12.30 -9.29 5.87
C ALA A 69 -11.14 -8.53 6.53
N LEU A 70 -11.05 -7.22 6.33
CA LEU A 70 -10.05 -6.36 6.96
C LEU A 70 -10.38 -6.00 8.42
N GLY A 71 -11.65 -6.03 8.81
CA GLY A 71 -12.14 -5.59 10.12
C GLY A 71 -12.47 -6.69 11.12
N ASP A 72 -12.82 -7.89 10.65
CA ASP A 72 -13.25 -8.99 11.51
C ASP A 72 -12.05 -9.64 12.23
N PRO A 73 -12.06 -9.70 13.58
CA PRO A 73 -10.93 -10.20 14.38
C PRO A 73 -10.67 -11.71 14.22
N ARG A 74 -11.55 -12.45 13.55
CA ARG A 74 -11.35 -13.87 13.25
C ARG A 74 -10.35 -14.09 12.11
N PHE A 75 -10.11 -13.07 11.31
CA PHE A 75 -9.03 -13.05 10.33
C PHE A 75 -7.73 -12.57 10.98
N THR A 76 -6.78 -13.48 11.14
CA THR A 76 -5.47 -13.16 11.73
C THR A 76 -4.51 -12.58 10.69
N ARG A 77 -3.62 -11.71 11.17
CA ARG A 77 -2.40 -11.25 10.48
C ARG A 77 -1.13 -11.93 10.96
N ASP A 78 -1.19 -12.68 12.05
CA ASP A 78 -0.03 -13.42 12.54
C ASP A 78 0.19 -14.67 11.67
N LEU A 79 1.13 -14.52 10.73
CA LEU A 79 1.59 -15.55 9.81
C LEU A 79 3.03 -15.97 10.14
N THR A 80 3.51 -15.70 11.35
CA THR A 80 4.92 -15.92 11.74
C THR A 80 5.21 -17.39 12.07
N PHE A 81 4.18 -18.24 12.15
CA PHE A 81 4.32 -19.65 12.49
C PHE A 81 4.85 -20.50 11.30
N PRO A 82 5.59 -21.59 11.57
CA PRO A 82 6.10 -22.47 10.53
C PRO A 82 5.00 -23.06 9.64
N GLY A 83 5.16 -22.95 8.33
CA GLY A 83 4.18 -23.46 7.34
C GLY A 83 2.96 -22.56 7.15
N ALA A 84 2.95 -21.37 7.73
CA ALA A 84 1.95 -20.35 7.43
C ALA A 84 1.92 -20.04 5.92
N PRO A 85 0.74 -19.73 5.37
CA PRO A 85 0.62 -19.39 3.95
C PRO A 85 1.44 -18.14 3.63
N ARG A 86 2.10 -18.17 2.48
CA ARG A 86 2.89 -17.05 1.94
C ARG A 86 2.35 -16.64 0.60
N PHE A 87 2.49 -15.36 0.26
CA PHE A 87 2.14 -14.90 -1.08
C PHE A 87 3.09 -15.51 -2.12
N ALA A 88 4.40 -15.31 -1.94
CA ALA A 88 5.46 -15.86 -2.79
C ALA A 88 6.42 -16.72 -1.96
N PRO A 89 7.24 -17.59 -2.59
CA PRO A 89 8.33 -18.29 -1.92
C PRO A 89 9.39 -17.34 -1.35
N GLY A 90 10.17 -17.84 -0.39
CA GLY A 90 11.30 -17.12 0.22
C GLY A 90 10.92 -16.22 1.40
N LEU A 91 11.94 -15.61 2.02
CA LEU A 91 11.75 -14.66 3.12
C LEU A 91 11.07 -13.37 2.65
N SER A 92 10.09 -12.92 3.45
CA SER A 92 9.25 -11.75 3.20
C SER A 92 9.00 -10.96 4.49
N VAL A 93 8.32 -9.82 4.36
CA VAL A 93 7.87 -9.05 5.53
C VAL A 93 6.96 -9.87 6.46
N ASP A 94 6.25 -10.90 5.96
CA ASP A 94 5.38 -11.78 6.77
C ASP A 94 6.19 -12.68 7.74
N ASP A 95 7.51 -12.76 7.57
CA ASP A 95 8.40 -13.59 8.40
C ASP A 95 9.04 -12.81 9.57
N ASP A 96 8.84 -11.49 9.63
CA ASP A 96 9.33 -10.65 10.72
C ASP A 96 8.35 -10.70 11.91
N PRO A 97 8.71 -11.32 13.05
CA PRO A 97 7.84 -11.41 14.22
C PRO A 97 7.69 -10.08 14.97
N PHE A 98 8.58 -9.11 14.73
CA PHE A 98 8.53 -7.79 15.36
C PHE A 98 7.78 -6.76 14.49
N SER A 99 7.41 -7.13 13.26
CA SER A 99 6.62 -6.29 12.38
C SER A 99 5.18 -6.17 12.90
N ILE A 100 4.74 -4.94 13.16
CA ILE A 100 3.36 -4.64 13.54
C ILE A 100 2.33 -5.11 12.49
N SER A 101 2.75 -5.34 11.24
CA SER A 101 1.89 -5.84 10.16
C SER A 101 1.53 -7.33 10.32
N ASN A 102 2.24 -8.05 11.18
CA ASN A 102 2.08 -9.49 11.45
C ASN A 102 1.57 -9.78 12.85
N MET A 103 0.90 -8.81 13.48
CA MET A 103 0.39 -8.94 14.84
C MET A 103 -1.12 -8.78 14.88
N ASP A 104 -1.77 -9.51 15.78
CA ASP A 104 -3.18 -9.31 16.14
C ASP A 104 -3.31 -8.52 17.46
N PRO A 105 -4.51 -8.05 17.83
CA PRO A 105 -4.78 -7.61 19.20
C PRO A 105 -4.56 -8.75 20.23
N PRO A 106 -4.06 -8.44 21.45
CA PRO A 106 -3.79 -7.10 21.98
C PRO A 106 -2.42 -6.50 21.62
N GLU A 107 -1.44 -7.29 21.19
CA GLU A 107 -0.05 -6.88 20.94
C GLU A 107 0.03 -5.77 19.89
N HIS A 108 -0.65 -5.95 18.76
CA HIS A 108 -0.78 -4.94 17.72
C HIS A 108 -1.31 -3.61 18.27
N GLY A 109 -2.36 -3.66 19.11
CA GLY A 109 -2.97 -2.48 19.71
C GLY A 109 -2.06 -1.76 20.73
N ARG A 110 -1.15 -2.49 21.38
CA ARG A 110 -0.13 -1.92 22.27
C ARG A 110 0.85 -1.07 21.47
N LEU A 111 1.50 -1.62 20.45
CA LEU A 111 2.47 -0.90 19.60
C LEU A 111 1.81 0.25 18.82
N ARG A 112 0.64 -0.01 18.24
CA ARG A 112 -0.06 0.93 17.37
C ARG A 112 -0.45 2.23 18.07
N ARG A 113 -0.87 2.17 19.33
CA ARG A 113 -1.34 3.35 20.09
C ARG A 113 -0.28 4.45 20.15
N ILE A 114 0.99 4.07 20.26
CA ILE A 114 2.08 5.05 20.37
C ILE A 114 2.55 5.48 19.00
N ALA A 115 2.81 4.54 18.09
CA ALA A 115 3.27 4.88 16.75
C ALA A 115 2.25 5.80 16.02
N SER A 116 0.94 5.57 16.22
CA SER A 116 -0.11 6.42 15.61
C SER A 116 -0.19 7.84 16.18
N SER A 117 0.37 8.10 17.36
CA SER A 117 0.26 9.41 18.02
C SER A 117 0.93 10.54 17.24
N ALA A 118 1.99 10.23 16.48
CA ALA A 118 2.67 11.18 15.61
C ALA A 118 1.95 11.44 14.30
N PHE A 119 1.05 10.55 13.88
CA PHE A 119 0.27 10.67 12.64
C PHE A 119 -1.15 11.20 12.88
N THR A 120 -1.40 11.78 14.05
CA THR A 120 -2.65 12.48 14.35
C THR A 120 -2.84 13.69 13.41
N PRO A 121 -4.07 14.08 13.06
CA PRO A 121 -4.31 15.22 12.17
C PRO A 121 -3.60 16.50 12.61
N ARG A 122 -3.55 16.76 13.92
CA ARG A 122 -2.87 17.94 14.48
C ARG A 122 -1.35 17.90 14.26
N ARG A 123 -0.71 16.74 14.47
CA ARG A 123 0.74 16.58 14.27
C ARG A 123 1.09 16.64 12.79
N VAL A 124 0.31 15.99 11.92
CA VAL A 124 0.52 16.08 10.47
C VAL A 124 0.35 17.53 9.98
N ALA A 125 -0.65 18.25 10.47
CA ALA A 125 -0.87 19.65 10.09
C ALA A 125 0.32 20.56 10.45
N SER A 126 1.06 20.29 11.53
CA SER A 126 2.27 21.07 11.86
C SER A 126 3.44 20.84 10.89
N TRP A 127 3.43 19.75 10.13
CA TRP A 127 4.44 19.47 9.11
C TRP A 127 4.13 20.07 7.74
N ARG A 128 2.87 20.46 7.48
CA ARG A 128 2.42 20.90 6.15
C ARG A 128 3.31 21.99 5.55
N HIS A 129 3.63 23.03 6.32
CA HIS A 129 4.47 24.12 5.83
C HIS A 129 5.85 23.62 5.36
N ARG A 130 6.48 22.73 6.13
CA ARG A 130 7.79 22.17 5.76
C ARG A 130 7.70 21.30 4.51
N VAL A 131 6.63 20.51 4.37
CA VAL A 131 6.41 19.71 3.16
C VAL A 131 6.14 20.60 1.93
N GLU A 132 5.44 21.73 2.11
CA GLU A 132 5.22 22.72 1.05
C GLU A 132 6.52 23.39 0.60
N GLU A 133 7.46 23.68 1.51
CA GLU A 133 8.80 24.17 1.18
C GLU A 133 9.58 23.14 0.36
N ILE A 134 9.64 21.88 0.82
CA ILE A 134 10.34 20.80 0.12
C ILE A 134 9.75 20.61 -1.28
N ALA A 135 8.43 20.53 -1.39
CA ALA A 135 7.75 20.41 -2.67
C ALA A 135 8.01 21.61 -3.59
N ALA A 136 8.02 22.83 -3.05
CA ALA A 136 8.34 24.02 -3.81
C ALA A 136 9.78 24.00 -4.34
N GLU A 137 10.76 23.68 -3.49
CA GLU A 137 12.18 23.58 -3.86
C GLU A 137 12.40 22.54 -4.95
N LEU A 138 11.78 21.35 -4.83
CA LEU A 138 11.87 20.30 -5.83
C LEU A 138 11.21 20.72 -7.16
N ALA A 139 10.03 21.34 -7.11
CA ALA A 139 9.33 21.81 -8.31
C ALA A 139 10.06 22.97 -9.01
N ASP A 140 10.74 23.85 -8.26
CA ASP A 140 11.53 24.95 -8.83
C ASP A 140 12.88 24.48 -9.38
N GLY A 141 13.39 23.35 -8.89
CA GLY A 141 14.62 22.72 -9.34
C GLY A 141 14.52 21.97 -10.67
N PHE A 142 13.37 21.96 -11.33
CA PHE A 142 13.21 21.28 -12.62
C PHE A 142 14.14 21.90 -13.67
N GLY A 143 14.95 21.05 -14.31
CA GLY A 143 15.82 21.44 -15.42
C GLY A 143 15.05 21.67 -16.73
N ALA A 144 15.79 21.72 -17.84
CA ALA A 144 15.17 21.80 -19.17
C ALA A 144 14.35 20.53 -19.46
N PRO A 145 13.13 20.64 -20.01
CA PRO A 145 12.32 19.48 -20.34
C PRO A 145 12.95 18.65 -21.48
N PRO A 146 12.71 17.32 -21.51
CA PRO A 146 11.86 16.57 -20.60
C PRO A 146 12.51 16.32 -19.24
N VAL A 147 11.68 16.31 -18.19
CA VAL A 147 12.07 15.96 -16.81
C VAL A 147 11.42 14.64 -16.45
N ASP A 148 12.14 13.75 -15.77
CA ASP A 148 11.51 12.58 -15.15
C ASP A 148 10.88 12.98 -13.82
N LEU A 149 9.55 13.08 -13.78
CA LEU A 149 8.82 13.48 -12.58
C LEU A 149 8.94 12.45 -11.45
N ALA A 150 9.14 11.16 -11.79
CA ALA A 150 9.30 10.12 -10.79
C ALA A 150 10.60 10.33 -9.98
N GLU A 151 11.72 10.57 -10.68
CA GLU A 151 13.02 10.80 -10.05
C GLU A 151 13.18 12.22 -9.48
N ALA A 152 12.72 13.24 -10.19
CA ALA A 152 12.95 14.64 -9.80
C ALA A 152 12.01 15.13 -8.69
N TYR A 153 10.87 14.45 -8.47
CA TYR A 153 9.84 14.96 -7.57
C TYR A 153 9.18 13.87 -6.71
N ALA A 154 8.60 12.84 -7.33
CA ALA A 154 7.79 11.85 -6.63
C ALA A 154 8.60 11.02 -5.63
N LEU A 155 9.85 10.71 -5.97
CA LEU A 155 10.79 10.01 -5.10
C LEU A 155 11.40 10.89 -3.99
N PRO A 156 12.00 12.07 -4.30
CA PRO A 156 12.68 12.86 -3.27
C PRO A 156 11.72 13.44 -2.22
N LEU A 157 10.50 13.85 -2.61
CA LEU A 157 9.56 14.48 -1.67
C LEU A 157 9.27 13.61 -0.42
N PRO A 158 8.69 12.41 -0.54
CA PRO A 158 8.38 11.58 0.63
C PRO A 158 9.63 11.07 1.35
N THR A 159 10.73 10.87 0.61
CA THR A 159 12.03 10.49 1.21
C THR A 159 12.53 11.57 2.16
N LEU A 160 12.53 12.84 1.72
CA LEU A 160 12.93 13.97 2.54
C LEU A 160 12.02 14.15 3.77
N VAL A 161 10.71 14.02 3.57
CA VAL A 161 9.72 14.14 4.64
C VAL A 161 9.93 13.06 5.72
N ILE A 162 10.02 11.78 5.36
CA ILE A 162 10.18 10.71 6.36
C ILE A 162 11.55 10.78 7.04
N CYS A 163 12.61 11.13 6.31
CA CYS A 163 13.94 11.32 6.89
C CYS A 163 13.95 12.46 7.92
N GLU A 164 13.37 13.62 7.61
CA GLU A 164 13.28 14.72 8.57
C GLU A 164 12.40 14.37 9.78
N LEU A 165 11.29 13.68 9.55
CA LEU A 165 10.36 13.28 10.61
C LEU A 165 10.98 12.28 11.60
N LEU A 166 11.84 11.39 11.12
CA LEU A 166 12.59 10.42 11.94
C LEU A 166 13.93 10.96 12.46
N GLY A 167 14.35 12.15 12.04
CA GLY A 167 15.63 12.73 12.43
C GLY A 167 16.85 12.08 11.76
N VAL A 168 16.67 11.49 10.58
CA VAL A 168 17.75 10.90 9.77
C VAL A 168 18.67 12.02 9.26
N PRO A 169 19.99 11.95 9.52
CA PRO A 169 20.95 12.92 9.01
C PRO A 169 20.93 13.02 7.49
N ALA A 170 21.08 14.23 6.95
CA ALA A 170 21.04 14.45 5.50
C ALA A 170 22.09 13.64 4.73
N ALA A 171 23.25 13.37 5.35
CA ALA A 171 24.34 12.59 4.76
C ALA A 171 24.01 11.10 4.56
N ASP A 172 23.01 10.56 5.28
CA ASP A 172 22.66 9.13 5.22
C ASP A 172 21.49 8.83 4.28
N ARG A 173 20.86 9.85 3.68
CA ARG A 173 19.66 9.72 2.84
C ARG A 173 19.85 8.77 1.65
N ASP A 174 21.03 8.74 1.04
CA ASP A 174 21.32 7.84 -0.09
C ASP A 174 21.46 6.37 0.35
N ARG A 175 22.07 6.14 1.52
CA ARG A 175 22.19 4.79 2.10
C ARG A 175 20.82 4.25 2.51
N PHE A 176 20.02 5.12 3.11
CA PHE A 176 18.65 4.86 3.50
C PHE A 176 17.77 4.40 2.32
N ARG A 177 17.91 5.08 1.18
CA ARG A 177 17.23 4.70 -0.06
C ARG A 177 17.69 3.31 -0.53
N ALA A 178 18.99 3.06 -0.58
CA ALA A 178 19.52 1.79 -1.07
C ALA A 178 19.04 0.58 -0.23
N TRP A 179 18.99 0.71 1.10
CA TRP A 179 18.46 -0.35 1.97
C TRP A 179 16.96 -0.58 1.77
N SER A 180 16.20 0.50 1.58
CA SER A 180 14.78 0.41 1.30
C SER A 180 14.48 -0.29 -0.03
N ASP A 181 15.17 0.11 -1.09
CA ASP A 181 15.05 -0.50 -2.43
C ASP A 181 15.41 -2.00 -2.38
N ALA A 182 16.45 -2.38 -1.64
CA ALA A 182 16.85 -3.77 -1.48
C ALA A 182 15.81 -4.62 -0.74
N PHE A 183 15.21 -4.10 0.32
CA PHE A 183 14.20 -4.83 1.10
C PHE A 183 12.91 -5.09 0.31
N LEU A 184 12.51 -4.14 -0.53
CA LEU A 184 11.26 -4.21 -1.29
C LEU A 184 11.38 -5.03 -2.59
N SER A 185 12.60 -5.44 -2.96
CA SER A 185 12.85 -6.33 -4.10
C SER A 185 12.30 -7.73 -3.84
N THR A 186 11.58 -8.28 -4.80
CA THR A 186 10.95 -9.61 -4.75
C THR A 186 11.67 -10.66 -5.60
N SER A 187 12.87 -10.35 -6.11
CA SER A 187 13.64 -11.25 -6.96
C SER A 187 14.20 -12.45 -6.19
N GLU A 188 13.86 -13.69 -6.57
CA GLU A 188 14.39 -14.91 -5.93
C GLU A 188 15.92 -14.99 -5.95
N ALA A 189 16.59 -14.39 -6.94
CA ALA A 189 18.04 -14.43 -7.08
C ALA A 189 18.83 -13.63 -6.02
N ALA A 190 18.14 -12.92 -5.11
CA ALA A 190 18.73 -12.00 -4.16
C ALA A 190 18.43 -12.32 -2.68
N GLU A 191 18.02 -13.55 -2.33
CA GLU A 191 17.61 -13.86 -0.94
C GLU A 191 18.71 -13.59 0.10
N ASP A 192 19.93 -14.11 -0.12
CA ASP A 192 21.06 -13.86 0.78
C ASP A 192 21.41 -12.37 0.87
N GLU A 193 21.36 -11.66 -0.27
CA GLU A 193 21.61 -10.23 -0.33
C GLU A 193 20.54 -9.43 0.42
N ARG A 194 19.25 -9.81 0.31
CA ARG A 194 18.16 -9.16 1.04
C ARG A 194 18.32 -9.32 2.55
N VAL A 195 18.64 -10.51 3.02
CA VAL A 195 18.86 -10.76 4.46
C VAL A 195 20.02 -9.92 4.96
N GLU A 196 21.13 -9.86 4.21
CA GLU A 196 22.28 -9.03 4.57
C GLU A 196 21.93 -7.54 4.59
N GLN A 197 21.24 -7.01 3.57
CA GLN A 197 20.85 -5.60 3.53
C GLN A 197 19.84 -5.25 4.62
N PHE A 198 18.92 -6.16 4.95
CA PHE A 198 17.97 -5.96 6.04
C PHE A 198 18.68 -5.92 7.40
N GLY A 199 19.64 -6.82 7.64
CA GLY A 199 20.48 -6.78 8.85
C GLY A 199 21.22 -5.45 8.99
N ARG A 200 21.84 -4.96 7.89
CA ARG A 200 22.49 -3.63 7.88
C ARG A 200 21.51 -2.49 8.15
N PHE A 201 20.27 -2.63 7.69
CA PHE A 201 19.25 -1.62 7.92
C PHE A 201 18.77 -1.60 9.37
N LEU A 202 18.62 -2.78 10.00
CA LEU A 202 18.37 -2.90 11.44
C LEU A 202 19.51 -2.30 12.27
N ASP A 203 20.76 -2.61 11.92
CA ASP A 203 21.95 -2.04 12.60
C ASP A 203 21.96 -0.50 12.52
N TYR A 204 21.60 0.05 11.35
CA TYR A 204 21.47 1.49 11.18
C TYR A 204 20.33 2.08 12.02
N ALA A 205 19.16 1.46 12.00
CA ALA A 205 18.02 1.92 12.80
C ALA A 205 18.34 1.89 14.31
N ALA A 206 19.07 0.87 14.79
CA ALA A 206 19.55 0.78 16.16
C ALA A 206 20.56 1.90 16.49
N ALA A 207 21.49 2.18 15.58
CA ALA A 207 22.43 3.30 15.75
C ALA A 207 21.72 4.66 15.79
N LEU A 208 20.72 4.87 14.94
CA LEU A 208 19.90 6.08 14.93
C LEU A 208 19.11 6.24 16.23
N VAL A 209 18.50 5.16 16.74
CA VAL A 209 17.83 5.15 18.04
C VAL A 209 18.80 5.57 19.15
N ALA A 210 20.01 5.00 19.18
CA ALA A 210 21.02 5.33 20.19
C ALA A 210 21.48 6.79 20.10
N GLU A 211 21.71 7.32 18.90
CA GLU A 211 22.07 8.72 18.67
C GLU A 211 20.97 9.66 19.17
N ARG A 212 19.71 9.40 18.81
CA ARG A 212 18.55 10.20 19.23
C ARG A 212 18.30 10.13 20.72
N ARG A 213 18.54 8.98 21.36
CA ARG A 213 18.47 8.82 22.81
C ARG A 213 19.53 9.68 23.52
N ALA A 214 20.72 9.81 22.94
CA ALA A 214 21.79 10.65 23.49
C ALA A 214 21.58 12.16 23.27
N ALA A 215 20.94 12.54 22.16
CA ALA A 215 20.63 13.93 21.81
C ALA A 215 19.21 14.09 21.23
N PRO A 216 18.17 14.13 22.09
CA PRO A 216 16.79 14.27 21.63
C PRO A 216 16.54 15.60 20.91
N GLY A 217 15.78 15.58 19.82
CA GLY A 217 15.44 16.75 19.01
C GLY A 217 13.94 17.08 18.95
N GLY A 218 13.09 16.39 19.71
CA GLY A 218 11.63 16.59 19.79
C GLY A 218 10.81 15.95 18.67
N GLY A 219 11.36 14.99 17.92
CA GLY A 219 10.74 14.33 16.75
C GLY A 219 9.89 13.09 17.10
N LEU A 220 9.33 12.42 16.06
CA LEU A 220 8.55 11.18 16.24
C LEU A 220 9.40 10.07 16.90
N LEU A 221 10.63 9.90 16.43
CA LEU A 221 11.53 8.87 16.98
C LEU A 221 11.80 9.10 18.47
N ASP A 222 12.01 10.35 18.89
CA ASP A 222 12.24 10.67 20.30
C ASP A 222 11.00 10.37 21.15
N ALA A 223 9.80 10.65 20.65
CA ALA A 223 8.56 10.30 21.34
C ALA A 223 8.36 8.79 21.48
N MET A 224 8.79 8.00 20.50
CA MET A 224 8.79 6.53 20.61
C MET A 224 9.84 6.06 21.62
N ILE A 225 11.06 6.61 21.57
CA ILE A 225 12.14 6.32 22.53
C ILE A 225 11.69 6.63 23.96
N GLU A 226 11.12 7.81 24.19
CA GLU A 226 10.64 8.22 25.52
C GLU A 226 9.59 7.24 26.06
N ALA A 227 8.66 6.80 25.22
CA ALA A 227 7.64 5.83 25.63
C ALA A 227 8.19 4.41 25.87
N THR A 228 9.26 4.04 25.17
CA THR A 228 10.03 2.81 25.43
C THR A 228 10.72 2.90 26.79
N ASP A 229 11.46 3.98 27.03
CA ASP A 229 12.31 4.16 28.21
C ASP A 229 11.49 4.38 29.49
N GLN A 230 10.26 4.89 29.39
CA GLN A 230 9.29 4.98 30.51
C GLN A 230 8.60 3.64 30.84
N GLY A 231 9.01 2.55 30.20
CA GLY A 231 8.70 1.16 30.61
C GLY A 231 7.34 0.64 30.19
N ALA A 232 6.71 1.19 29.14
CA ALA A 232 5.30 0.93 28.90
C ALA A 232 4.91 0.31 27.55
N THR A 233 5.74 0.29 26.49
CA THR A 233 5.17 -0.06 25.15
C THR A 233 6.06 -0.66 24.08
N PHE A 234 7.38 -0.56 24.10
CA PHE A 234 8.22 -1.29 23.13
C PHE A 234 9.35 -2.01 23.86
N THR A 235 9.79 -3.15 23.35
CA THR A 235 11.17 -3.64 23.56
C THR A 235 12.13 -2.88 22.62
N GLU A 236 13.44 -3.00 22.82
CA GLU A 236 14.41 -2.36 21.91
C GLU A 236 14.25 -2.90 20.48
N ASP A 237 14.09 -4.21 20.30
CA ASP A 237 13.86 -4.83 18.99
C ASP A 237 12.57 -4.32 18.34
N GLU A 238 11.47 -4.23 19.11
CA GLU A 238 10.21 -3.70 18.60
C GLU A 238 10.35 -2.23 18.15
N LEU A 239 11.15 -1.42 18.86
CA LEU A 239 11.41 -0.03 18.49
C LEU A 239 12.22 0.05 17.19
N VAL A 240 13.30 -0.72 17.06
CA VAL A 240 14.15 -0.76 15.85
C VAL A 240 13.33 -1.21 14.64
N HIS A 241 12.56 -2.30 14.77
CA HIS A 241 11.69 -2.79 13.71
C HIS A 241 10.55 -1.82 13.38
N MET A 242 10.03 -1.07 14.38
CA MET A 242 9.07 0.01 14.12
C MET A 242 9.67 1.13 13.29
N VAL A 243 10.92 1.55 13.57
CA VAL A 243 11.62 2.56 12.76
C VAL A 243 11.77 2.08 11.32
N VAL A 244 12.25 0.86 11.12
CA VAL A 244 12.37 0.23 9.79
C VAL A 244 11.02 0.16 9.08
N THR A 245 9.95 -0.23 9.79
CA THR A 245 8.58 -0.28 9.23
C THR A 245 8.11 1.10 8.77
N LEU A 246 8.28 2.13 9.59
CA LEU A 246 7.86 3.49 9.25
C LEU A 246 8.60 4.04 8.05
N ILE A 247 9.88 3.71 7.93
CA ILE A 247 10.71 4.07 6.79
C ILE A 247 10.15 3.42 5.53
N LEU A 248 10.07 2.09 5.50
CA LEU A 248 9.66 1.32 4.32
C LEU A 248 8.24 1.70 3.87
N ALA A 249 7.30 1.75 4.81
CA ALA A 249 5.92 2.08 4.53
C ALA A 249 5.74 3.54 4.10
N GLY A 250 6.53 4.47 4.66
CA GLY A 250 6.34 5.91 4.50
C GLY A 250 6.77 6.47 3.14
N HIS A 251 7.88 5.99 2.57
CA HIS A 251 8.40 6.57 1.32
C HIS A 251 7.96 5.82 0.06
N GLU A 252 8.01 4.48 0.05
CA GLU A 252 7.74 3.70 -1.18
C GLU A 252 6.30 3.85 -1.67
N THR A 253 5.35 3.71 -0.74
CA THR A 253 3.93 3.79 -1.07
C THR A 253 3.57 5.19 -1.55
N THR A 254 4.07 6.22 -0.86
CA THR A 254 3.80 7.62 -1.17
C THR A 254 4.46 8.05 -2.48
N ARG A 255 5.73 7.67 -2.75
CA ARG A 255 6.38 7.97 -4.04
C ARG A 255 5.62 7.33 -5.20
N THR A 256 5.20 6.08 -5.02
CA THR A 256 4.44 5.34 -6.03
C THR A 256 3.11 6.03 -6.27
N MET A 257 2.42 6.44 -5.20
CA MET A 257 1.13 7.10 -5.30
C MET A 257 1.22 8.48 -5.95
N ILE A 258 2.26 9.27 -5.66
CA ILE A 258 2.50 10.56 -6.32
C ILE A 258 2.73 10.33 -7.82
N ALA A 259 3.62 9.41 -8.19
CA ALA A 259 3.93 9.13 -9.59
C ALA A 259 2.72 8.60 -10.36
N ARG A 260 1.99 7.62 -9.80
CA ARG A 260 0.76 7.07 -10.39
C ARG A 260 -0.34 8.13 -10.49
N GLY A 261 -0.58 8.88 -9.42
CA GLY A 261 -1.59 9.93 -9.36
C GLY A 261 -1.33 11.01 -10.40
N MET A 262 -0.08 11.45 -10.54
CA MET A 262 0.30 12.41 -11.57
C MET A 262 0.18 11.82 -12.98
N PHE A 263 0.60 10.57 -13.21
CA PHE A 263 0.38 9.91 -14.49
C PHE A 263 -1.12 9.86 -14.87
N THR A 264 -1.98 9.43 -13.95
CA THR A 264 -3.43 9.37 -14.17
C THR A 264 -4.02 10.76 -14.42
N LEU A 265 -3.62 11.76 -13.64
CA LEU A 265 -4.10 13.13 -13.80
C LEU A 265 -3.65 13.76 -15.12
N LEU A 266 -2.39 13.54 -15.55
CA LEU A 266 -1.86 14.06 -16.82
C LEU A 266 -2.43 13.34 -18.05
N ARG A 267 -3.02 12.15 -17.89
CA ARG A 267 -3.85 11.49 -18.91
C ARG A 267 -5.25 12.10 -19.05
N HIS A 268 -5.67 12.91 -18.08
CA HIS A 268 -6.94 13.65 -18.05
C HIS A 268 -6.63 15.15 -17.96
N PRO A 269 -5.99 15.74 -18.99
CA PRO A 269 -5.47 17.11 -18.93
C PRO A 269 -6.54 18.16 -18.61
N GLU A 270 -7.79 17.92 -19.00
CA GLU A 270 -8.93 18.77 -18.62
C GLU A 270 -9.13 18.82 -17.10
N GLN A 271 -9.00 17.70 -16.40
CA GLN A 271 -9.14 17.62 -14.95
C GLN A 271 -7.91 18.19 -14.23
N TYR A 272 -6.72 18.03 -14.80
CA TYR A 272 -5.53 18.72 -14.30
C TYR A 272 -5.71 20.25 -14.36
N LEU A 273 -6.21 20.77 -15.50
CA LEU A 273 -6.47 22.20 -15.67
C LEU A 273 -7.54 22.73 -14.69
N MET A 274 -8.54 21.93 -14.32
CA MET A 274 -9.50 22.31 -13.28
C MET A 274 -8.81 22.59 -11.95
N LEU A 275 -7.79 21.79 -11.58
CA LEU A 275 -7.00 22.02 -10.37
C LEU A 275 -6.14 23.27 -10.49
N CYS A 276 -5.48 23.48 -11.64
CA CYS A 276 -4.68 24.68 -11.90
C CYS A 276 -5.51 25.97 -11.80
N ARG A 277 -6.80 25.93 -12.19
CA ARG A 277 -7.73 27.05 -12.14
C ARG A 277 -8.50 27.18 -10.81
N GLY A 278 -8.36 26.21 -9.90
CA GLY A 278 -9.13 26.15 -8.66
C GLY A 278 -10.61 25.82 -8.85
N GLU A 279 -10.99 25.26 -10.00
CA GLU A 279 -12.35 24.79 -10.29
C GLU A 279 -12.67 23.45 -9.60
N ALA A 280 -11.62 22.66 -9.31
CA ALA A 280 -11.69 21.47 -8.47
C ALA A 280 -10.76 21.62 -7.25
N SER A 281 -11.15 21.04 -6.11
CA SER A 281 -10.30 21.05 -4.92
C SER A 281 -9.19 20.00 -5.02
N VAL A 282 -7.99 20.35 -4.60
CA VAL A 282 -6.85 19.41 -4.56
C VAL A 282 -7.15 18.24 -3.62
N ALA A 283 -7.77 18.49 -2.46
CA ALA A 283 -8.13 17.44 -1.50
C ALA A 283 -9.11 16.42 -2.11
N GLY A 284 -10.15 16.88 -2.82
CA GLY A 284 -11.09 15.99 -3.51
C GLY A 284 -10.42 15.18 -4.63
N ALA A 285 -9.54 15.81 -5.40
CA ALA A 285 -8.76 15.12 -6.43
C ALA A 285 -7.85 14.04 -5.84
N VAL A 286 -7.23 14.29 -4.67
CA VAL A 286 -6.39 13.29 -3.98
C VAL A 286 -7.21 12.08 -3.53
N GLU A 287 -8.40 12.27 -2.96
CA GLU A 287 -9.25 11.12 -2.62
C GLU A 287 -9.68 10.35 -3.88
N GLU A 288 -9.96 11.03 -5.00
CA GLU A 288 -10.25 10.34 -6.27
C GLU A 288 -9.02 9.59 -6.81
N ILE A 289 -7.83 10.17 -6.73
CA ILE A 289 -6.57 9.51 -7.09
C ILE A 289 -6.38 8.23 -6.25
N LEU A 290 -6.59 8.30 -4.94
CA LEU A 290 -6.48 7.15 -4.03
C LEU A 290 -7.55 6.10 -4.27
N ARG A 291 -8.77 6.49 -4.66
CA ARG A 291 -9.81 5.55 -5.08
C ARG A 291 -9.43 4.88 -6.39
N PHE A 292 -9.07 5.66 -7.39
CA PHE A 292 -8.87 5.19 -8.75
C PHE A 292 -7.60 4.34 -8.87
N ASP A 293 -6.52 4.73 -8.21
CA ASP A 293 -5.24 4.04 -8.23
C ASP A 293 -4.81 3.64 -6.82
N VAL A 294 -4.11 2.51 -6.72
CA VAL A 294 -3.50 2.04 -5.48
C VAL A 294 -2.05 1.63 -5.75
N PRO A 295 -1.12 1.78 -4.78
CA PRO A 295 0.26 1.33 -4.96
C PRO A 295 0.37 -0.17 -5.20
N ALA A 296 -0.52 -0.94 -4.58
CA ALA A 296 -0.66 -2.39 -4.72
C ALA A 296 -2.15 -2.75 -4.82
N ASP A 297 -2.50 -3.72 -5.68
CA ASP A 297 -3.89 -4.11 -5.92
C ASP A 297 -4.59 -4.67 -4.67
N ALA A 298 -3.85 -5.39 -3.83
CA ALA A 298 -4.36 -6.11 -2.68
C ALA A 298 -3.72 -5.64 -1.38
N ALA A 299 -4.50 -5.74 -0.30
CA ALA A 299 -3.97 -5.66 1.05
C ALA A 299 -3.23 -6.95 1.43
N LEU A 300 -2.53 -6.92 2.57
CA LEU A 300 -1.90 -8.10 3.14
C LEU A 300 -2.91 -9.24 3.37
N LEU A 301 -2.42 -10.48 3.32
CA LEU A 301 -3.22 -11.69 3.48
C LEU A 301 -4.04 -11.68 4.78
N ARG A 302 -5.12 -12.45 4.82
CA ARG A 302 -5.92 -12.69 6.02
C ARG A 302 -6.17 -14.18 6.15
N LEU A 303 -5.78 -14.79 7.27
CA LEU A 303 -6.03 -16.20 7.53
C LEU A 303 -7.25 -16.33 8.46
N ALA A 304 -8.28 -17.06 8.05
CA ALA A 304 -9.43 -17.31 8.90
C ALA A 304 -9.07 -18.32 10.00
N ARG A 305 -9.16 -17.94 11.28
CA ARG A 305 -8.93 -18.89 12.40
C ARG A 305 -10.10 -19.83 12.64
N GLU A 306 -11.29 -19.39 12.27
CA GLU A 306 -12.55 -20.11 12.37
C GLU A 306 -13.45 -19.73 11.19
N PRO A 307 -14.59 -20.40 10.94
CA PRO A 307 -15.47 -20.03 9.84
C PRO A 307 -16.00 -18.59 9.97
N VAL A 308 -15.86 -17.80 8.90
CA VAL A 308 -16.32 -16.41 8.82
C VAL A 308 -17.33 -16.26 7.69
N ALA A 309 -18.51 -15.73 8.00
CA ALA A 309 -19.52 -15.39 7.00
C ALA A 309 -19.25 -13.99 6.46
N LEU A 310 -18.95 -13.90 5.16
CA LEU A 310 -18.91 -12.65 4.40
C LEU A 310 -20.18 -12.52 3.56
N PRO A 311 -20.59 -11.30 3.16
CA PRO A 311 -21.75 -11.10 2.27
C PRO A 311 -21.76 -11.99 1.02
N ALA A 312 -20.60 -12.24 0.41
CA ALA A 312 -20.47 -13.10 -0.77
C ALA A 312 -20.34 -14.60 -0.47
N GLY A 313 -20.22 -15.02 0.79
CA GLY A 313 -20.16 -16.43 1.18
C GLY A 313 -19.32 -16.70 2.44
N THR A 314 -19.23 -17.97 2.82
CA THR A 314 -18.48 -18.39 4.02
C THR A 314 -17.04 -18.77 3.67
N VAL A 315 -16.09 -18.18 4.39
CA VAL A 315 -14.68 -18.57 4.42
C VAL A 315 -14.49 -19.58 5.55
N GLY A 316 -13.91 -20.73 5.26
CA GLY A 316 -13.64 -21.79 6.23
C GLY A 316 -12.42 -21.50 7.10
N ALA A 317 -12.31 -22.21 8.23
CA ALA A 317 -11.11 -22.16 9.06
C ALA A 317 -9.88 -22.64 8.28
N GLY A 318 -8.76 -21.93 8.43
CA GLY A 318 -7.50 -22.21 7.73
C GLY A 318 -7.46 -21.68 6.28
N GLU A 319 -8.54 -21.10 5.77
CA GLU A 319 -8.53 -20.51 4.43
C GLU A 319 -7.93 -19.10 4.45
N VAL A 320 -7.17 -18.78 3.40
CA VAL A 320 -6.57 -17.47 3.16
C VAL A 320 -7.50 -16.62 2.32
N VAL A 321 -7.69 -15.38 2.71
CA VAL A 321 -8.36 -14.33 1.95
C VAL A 321 -7.34 -13.27 1.54
N ILE A 322 -7.40 -12.86 0.28
CA ILE A 322 -6.68 -11.72 -0.29
C ILE A 322 -7.70 -10.59 -0.49
N PRO A 323 -7.69 -9.54 0.34
CA PRO A 323 -8.59 -8.40 0.15
C PRO A 323 -8.11 -7.52 -1.01
N VAL A 324 -8.83 -7.48 -2.13
CA VAL A 324 -8.41 -6.77 -3.35
C VAL A 324 -8.95 -5.34 -3.33
N LEU A 325 -8.12 -4.41 -2.83
CA LEU A 325 -8.45 -2.99 -2.69
C LEU A 325 -8.78 -2.33 -4.04
N ALA A 326 -7.97 -2.62 -5.07
CA ALA A 326 -8.19 -2.13 -6.43
C ALA A 326 -9.56 -2.53 -6.98
N SER A 327 -10.04 -3.74 -6.69
CA SER A 327 -11.39 -4.17 -7.08
C SER A 327 -12.46 -3.48 -6.26
N ALA A 328 -12.30 -3.42 -4.93
CA ALA A 328 -13.26 -2.79 -4.04
C ALA A 328 -13.48 -1.30 -4.33
N ASN A 329 -12.41 -0.59 -4.70
CA ASN A 329 -12.50 0.82 -5.10
C ASN A 329 -13.14 1.03 -6.48
N ARG A 330 -13.38 -0.06 -7.23
CA ARG A 330 -14.10 -0.08 -8.51
C ARG A 330 -15.45 -0.79 -8.42
N ASP A 331 -15.99 -0.96 -7.21
CA ASP A 331 -17.26 -1.66 -7.01
C ASP A 331 -18.46 -0.77 -7.41
N PRO A 332 -19.24 -1.15 -8.44
CA PRO A 332 -20.44 -0.40 -8.85
C PRO A 332 -21.57 -0.46 -7.82
N GLY A 333 -21.51 -1.37 -6.84
CA GLY A 333 -22.43 -1.37 -5.70
C GLY A 333 -22.25 -0.20 -4.74
N LEU A 334 -21.14 0.53 -4.85
CA LEU A 334 -20.82 1.69 -4.01
C LEU A 334 -20.53 2.97 -4.80
N PHE A 335 -19.78 2.87 -5.91
CA PHE A 335 -19.38 4.03 -6.70
C PHE A 335 -20.12 4.07 -8.03
N ASP A 336 -20.79 5.19 -8.35
CA ASP A 336 -21.32 5.40 -9.69
C ASP A 336 -20.18 5.54 -10.72
N ARG A 337 -20.33 4.88 -11.88
CA ARG A 337 -19.32 4.83 -12.95
C ARG A 337 -17.90 4.62 -12.39
N PRO A 338 -17.62 3.49 -11.71
CA PRO A 338 -16.42 3.30 -10.90
C PRO A 338 -15.11 3.40 -11.70
N ASP A 339 -15.14 3.05 -12.99
CA ASP A 339 -13.98 3.07 -13.87
C ASP A 339 -13.73 4.43 -14.55
N VAL A 340 -14.55 5.44 -14.24
CA VAL A 340 -14.32 6.83 -14.67
C VAL A 340 -13.58 7.57 -13.56
N PHE A 341 -12.42 8.13 -13.91
CA PHE A 341 -11.68 9.06 -13.06
C PHE A 341 -12.36 10.43 -13.10
N ASP A 342 -12.72 10.95 -11.93
CA ASP A 342 -13.45 12.22 -11.77
C ASP A 342 -12.99 12.97 -10.52
N VAL A 343 -12.13 13.99 -10.68
CA VAL A 343 -11.61 14.82 -9.59
C VAL A 343 -12.68 15.61 -8.83
N THR A 344 -13.92 15.64 -9.35
CA THR A 344 -15.07 16.29 -8.71
C THR A 344 -15.97 15.31 -7.96
N ARG A 345 -15.65 14.01 -7.96
CA ARG A 345 -16.42 12.98 -7.26
C ARG A 345 -16.60 13.35 -5.79
N ALA A 346 -17.86 13.47 -5.37
CA ALA A 346 -18.25 13.56 -3.97
C ALA A 346 -18.39 12.16 -3.34
N ASP A 347 -18.30 12.08 -2.01
CA ASP A 347 -18.45 10.84 -1.24
C ASP A 347 -17.55 9.69 -1.70
N ASN A 348 -16.31 9.68 -1.21
CA ASN A 348 -15.28 8.74 -1.64
C ASN A 348 -14.80 7.79 -0.52
N PRO A 349 -15.66 6.85 -0.04
CA PRO A 349 -15.30 5.89 1.01
C PRO A 349 -14.40 4.75 0.48
N HIS A 350 -13.32 5.10 -0.20
CA HIS A 350 -12.35 4.16 -0.76
C HIS A 350 -11.59 3.40 0.34
N LEU A 351 -11.03 2.26 -0.03
CA LEU A 351 -10.25 1.37 0.84
C LEU A 351 -8.75 1.41 0.54
N ALA A 352 -8.24 2.44 -0.16
CA ALA A 352 -6.81 2.59 -0.49
C ALA A 352 -5.87 2.51 0.74
N PHE A 353 -6.36 2.92 1.92
CA PHE A 353 -5.63 2.84 3.18
C PHE A 353 -6.02 1.60 4.02
N GLY A 354 -6.71 0.63 3.44
CA GLY A 354 -7.29 -0.51 4.14
C GLY A 354 -8.45 -0.14 5.06
N HIS A 355 -8.75 -1.03 6.02
CA HIS A 355 -9.81 -0.87 7.00
C HIS A 355 -9.47 -1.66 8.28
N GLY A 356 -10.22 -1.39 9.35
CA GLY A 356 -10.14 -2.18 10.59
C GLY A 356 -8.87 -1.89 11.41
N PRO A 357 -8.44 -2.85 12.25
CA PRO A 357 -7.28 -2.69 13.11
C PRO A 357 -6.03 -2.25 12.35
N HIS A 358 -5.81 -2.79 11.14
CA HIS A 358 -4.64 -2.49 10.30
C HIS A 358 -4.86 -1.35 9.28
N TYR A 359 -5.80 -0.43 9.51
CA TYR A 359 -5.90 0.80 8.70
C TYR A 359 -4.52 1.48 8.59
N CYS A 360 -4.19 2.14 7.48
CA CYS A 360 -2.88 2.76 7.32
C CYS A 360 -2.62 3.78 8.44
N MET A 361 -1.53 3.59 9.20
CA MET A 361 -1.14 4.49 10.28
C MET A 361 -0.75 5.87 9.74
N GLY A 362 -0.08 5.91 8.59
CA GLY A 362 0.37 7.12 7.91
C GLY A 362 -0.69 7.80 7.04
N ALA A 363 -1.96 7.37 7.06
CA ALA A 363 -2.98 7.84 6.10
C ALA A 363 -3.14 9.37 6.04
N ASN A 364 -3.06 10.05 7.20
CA ASN A 364 -3.15 11.50 7.26
C ASN A 364 -1.91 12.17 6.62
N LEU A 365 -0.72 11.62 6.87
CA LEU A 365 0.52 12.13 6.32
C LEU A 365 0.56 11.93 4.80
N ALA A 366 0.25 10.71 4.33
CA ALA A 366 0.20 10.39 2.90
C ALA A 366 -0.79 11.29 2.13
N ARG A 367 -1.99 11.55 2.70
CA ARG A 367 -2.95 12.51 2.12
C ARG A 367 -2.36 13.92 2.03
N MET A 368 -1.76 14.41 3.11
CA MET A 368 -1.15 15.74 3.14
C MET A 368 -0.03 15.85 2.10
N GLU A 369 0.84 14.85 2.01
CA GLU A 369 1.92 14.81 1.02
C GLU A 369 1.38 14.80 -0.41
N LEU A 370 0.37 13.98 -0.71
CA LEU A 370 -0.29 13.98 -2.03
C LEU A 370 -0.95 15.33 -2.35
N GLU A 371 -1.64 15.95 -1.40
CA GLU A 371 -2.24 17.28 -1.58
C GLU A 371 -1.18 18.35 -1.86
N VAL A 372 -0.08 18.35 -1.10
CA VAL A 372 1.02 19.28 -1.30
C VAL A 372 1.71 19.00 -2.64
N ALA A 373 1.93 17.72 -2.97
CA ALA A 373 2.57 17.30 -4.22
C ALA A 373 1.78 17.77 -5.43
N VAL A 374 0.51 17.38 -5.53
CA VAL A 374 -0.40 17.70 -6.64
C VAL A 374 -0.66 19.21 -6.69
N GLY A 375 -0.97 19.83 -5.55
CA GLY A 375 -1.28 21.26 -5.49
C GLY A 375 -0.08 22.14 -5.87
N THR A 376 1.13 21.76 -5.48
CA THR A 376 2.35 22.52 -5.85
C THR A 376 2.62 22.42 -7.34
N LEU A 377 2.53 21.22 -7.93
CA LEU A 377 2.69 21.05 -9.37
C LEU A 377 1.63 21.81 -10.17
N ALA A 378 0.36 21.75 -9.76
CA ALA A 378 -0.72 22.50 -10.43
C ALA A 378 -0.51 24.03 -10.39
N ARG A 379 0.03 24.57 -9.28
CA ARG A 379 0.32 26.01 -9.15
C ARG A 379 1.56 26.45 -9.90
N ARG A 380 2.65 25.68 -9.85
CA ARG A 380 3.96 26.07 -10.41
C ARG A 380 4.14 25.68 -11.87
N HIS A 381 3.52 24.58 -12.29
CA HIS A 381 3.66 24.00 -13.63
C HIS A 381 2.31 23.77 -14.32
N PRO A 382 1.47 24.81 -14.54
CA PRO A 382 0.12 24.63 -15.10
C PRO A 382 0.09 24.07 -16.53
N ALA A 383 1.21 24.09 -17.25
CA ALA A 383 1.37 23.52 -18.59
C ALA A 383 1.92 22.09 -18.61
N LEU A 384 2.13 21.49 -17.43
CA LEU A 384 2.68 20.14 -17.27
C LEU A 384 1.85 19.12 -18.05
N ARG A 385 2.53 18.27 -18.82
CA ARG A 385 1.95 17.18 -19.62
C ARG A 385 2.97 16.06 -19.81
N LEU A 386 2.51 14.86 -20.16
CA LEU A 386 3.40 13.76 -20.53
C LEU A 386 4.25 14.16 -21.74
N ALA A 387 5.55 13.87 -21.70
CA ALA A 387 6.48 14.12 -22.80
C ALA A 387 6.51 12.98 -23.84
N VAL A 388 5.84 11.87 -23.53
CA VAL A 388 5.72 10.65 -24.36
C VAL A 388 4.26 10.21 -24.40
N ALA A 389 3.90 9.31 -25.33
CA ALA A 389 2.57 8.73 -25.30
C ALA A 389 2.35 7.90 -24.02
N PRO A 390 1.13 7.87 -23.44
CA PRO A 390 0.85 7.11 -22.22
C PRO A 390 1.24 5.63 -22.29
N GLU A 391 1.18 5.03 -23.49
CA GLU A 391 1.51 3.63 -23.76
C GLU A 391 3.03 3.35 -23.69
N GLU A 392 3.86 4.39 -23.81
CA GLU A 392 5.34 4.28 -23.74
C GLU A 392 5.87 4.28 -22.31
N ILE A 393 5.02 4.58 -21.32
CA ILE A 393 5.39 4.54 -19.91
C ILE A 393 5.72 3.11 -19.51
N ARG A 394 6.95 2.93 -19.03
CA ARG A 394 7.43 1.67 -18.45
C ARG A 394 7.10 1.65 -16.98
N TRP A 395 6.69 0.49 -16.49
CA TRP A 395 6.27 0.29 -15.11
C TRP A 395 7.26 -0.61 -14.39
N THR A 396 7.30 -0.50 -13.07
CA THR A 396 8.04 -1.42 -12.22
C THR A 396 7.44 -2.82 -12.32
N ASP A 397 8.31 -3.82 -12.53
CA ASP A 397 7.99 -5.23 -12.58
C ASP A 397 8.53 -5.97 -11.34
N GLY A 398 8.09 -7.21 -11.15
CA GLY A 398 8.55 -8.09 -10.08
C GLY A 398 7.94 -7.82 -8.70
N GLY A 399 7.75 -6.56 -8.29
CA GLY A 399 7.30 -6.19 -6.94
C GLY A 399 5.81 -6.30 -6.65
N LEU A 400 5.44 -6.20 -5.36
CA LEU A 400 4.04 -6.05 -4.90
C LEU A 400 3.44 -4.67 -5.23
N MET A 401 4.29 -3.66 -5.43
CA MET A 401 3.89 -2.30 -5.78
C MET A 401 4.26 -1.97 -7.23
N HIS A 402 3.38 -1.26 -7.92
CA HIS A 402 3.53 -0.94 -9.34
C HIS A 402 3.46 0.57 -9.55
N GLY A 403 4.55 1.19 -9.98
CA GLY A 403 4.63 2.60 -10.34
C GLY A 403 5.30 2.81 -11.70
N PRO A 404 5.16 3.99 -12.32
CA PRO A 404 6.00 4.36 -13.46
C PRO A 404 7.47 4.27 -13.07
N ARG A 405 8.28 3.54 -13.84
CA ARG A 405 9.73 3.48 -13.64
C ARG A 405 10.38 4.83 -13.94
N ALA A 406 9.83 5.52 -14.93
CA ALA A 406 10.11 6.90 -15.28
C ALA A 406 8.77 7.54 -15.67
N LEU A 407 8.59 8.82 -15.37
CA LEU A 407 7.44 9.61 -15.77
C LEU A 407 7.90 10.87 -16.51
N PRO A 408 8.26 10.76 -17.81
CA PRO A 408 8.75 11.89 -18.58
C PRO A 408 7.66 12.95 -18.76
N VAL A 409 7.93 14.18 -18.35
CA VAL A 409 7.03 15.32 -18.46
C VAL A 409 7.69 16.50 -19.16
N THR A 410 6.86 17.35 -19.76
CA THR A 410 7.23 18.63 -20.35
C THR A 410 6.23 19.69 -19.90
N PHE A 411 6.60 20.96 -19.95
CA PHE A 411 5.77 22.09 -19.52
C PHE A 411 5.94 23.24 -20.50
#